data_AF-A0A8J2L809-F1
#
_entry.id   AF-A0A8J2L809-F1
#
_cell.length_a   1.000
_cell.length_b   1.000
_cell.length_c   1.000
_cell.angle_alpha   90.00
_cell.angle_beta   90.00
_cell.angle_gamma   90.00
#
_symmetry.space_group_name_H-M   'P 1'
#
loop_
_entity.id
_entity.type
_entity.pdbx_description
1 polymer ?
#
loop_
_entity_poly.entity_id
_entity_poly.type
_entity_poly.pdbx_seq_one_letter_code
_entity_poly.pdbx_strand_id
1 'polypeptide(L)'
;ISWVRHRDIHLLTVGRDTYTSDQRFQAVHKPHTDDWTLQIKYPQERDSGVYECQISTTPPIGHFVHLIVVRKFNFIYKISITLVIQEIRHMLIHSYMNQGDSLIRFLGVPI
;
A
#
# COMPACT_ATOMS: atom_id res chain seq x y z
N ILE A 1 12.27 -1.74 1.53
CA ILE A 1 10.91 -1.96 1.00
C ILE A 1 10.65 -0.98 -0.12
N SER A 2 10.11 -1.42 -1.24
CA SER A 2 9.65 -0.57 -2.35
C SER A 2 8.19 -0.85 -2.68
N TRP A 3 7.52 0.13 -3.28
CA TRP A 3 6.13 0.03 -3.69
C TRP A 3 5.99 0.24 -5.20
N VAL A 4 5.31 -0.70 -5.86
CA VAL A 4 5.10 -0.70 -7.30
C VAL A 4 3.62 -0.75 -7.60
N ARG A 5 3.17 0.05 -8.58
CA ARG A 5 1.81 -0.02 -9.12
C ARG A 5 1.81 -0.90 -10.37
N HIS A 6 1.00 -1.94 -10.40
CA HIS A 6 1.07 -2.95 -11.45
C HIS A 6 0.38 -2.57 -12.77
N ARG A 7 -0.60 -1.66 -12.74
CA ARG A 7 -1.32 -1.27 -13.96
C ARG A 7 -0.40 -0.70 -15.06
N ASP A 8 0.72 -0.10 -14.65
CA ASP A 8 1.70 0.57 -15.50
C ASP A 8 3.15 0.29 -15.08
N ILE A 9 3.35 -0.67 -14.18
CA ILE A 9 4.67 -1.08 -13.63
C ILE A 9 5.44 0.15 -13.12
N HIS A 10 4.73 1.09 -12.48
CA HIS A 10 5.29 2.35 -12.04
C HIS A 10 5.83 2.25 -10.62
N LEU A 11 7.12 2.55 -10.43
CA LEU A 11 7.74 2.62 -9.12
C LEU A 11 7.23 3.85 -8.36
N LEU A 12 6.55 3.62 -7.23
CA LEU A 12 5.98 4.69 -6.42
C LEU A 12 6.99 5.21 -5.41
N THR A 13 7.59 4.31 -4.63
CA THR A 13 8.50 4.66 -3.54
C THR A 13 9.55 3.58 -3.32
N VAL A 14 10.71 3.99 -2.79
CA VAL A 14 11.75 3.09 -2.27
C VAL A 14 12.14 3.60 -0.89
N GLY A 15 11.89 2.81 0.14
CA GLY A 15 12.01 3.27 1.52
C GLY A 15 11.15 4.52 1.73
N ARG A 16 11.77 5.62 2.18
CA ARG A 16 11.09 6.90 2.40
C ARG A 16 11.07 7.81 1.17
N ASP A 17 11.79 7.43 0.11
CA ASP A 17 11.95 8.25 -1.08
C ASP A 17 10.80 7.99 -2.05
N THR A 18 10.17 9.05 -2.53
CA THR A 18 9.08 8.99 -3.51
C THR A 18 9.63 9.17 -4.92
N TYR A 19 9.36 8.20 -5.80
CA TYR A 19 9.81 8.16 -7.19
C TYR A 19 8.73 8.58 -8.20
N THR A 20 7.45 8.54 -7.79
CA THR A 20 6.35 9.07 -8.59
C THR A 20 6.25 10.60 -8.47
N SER A 21 5.79 11.27 -9.54
CA SER A 21 5.48 12.71 -9.51
C SER A 21 4.15 13.03 -8.82
N ASP A 22 3.29 12.02 -8.61
CA ASP A 22 2.01 12.17 -7.91
C ASP A 22 2.25 12.27 -6.39
N GLN A 23 2.20 13.51 -5.87
CA GLN A 23 2.45 13.87 -4.47
C GLN A 23 1.45 13.25 -3.46
N ARG A 24 0.38 12.61 -3.95
CA ARG A 24 -0.57 11.91 -3.09
C ARG A 24 -0.01 10.62 -2.51
N PHE A 25 0.98 10.02 -3.19
CA PHE A 25 1.62 8.77 -2.77
C PHE A 25 2.81 9.05 -1.86
N GLN A 26 2.80 8.46 -0.68
CA GLN A 26 3.88 8.59 0.29
C GLN A 26 4.11 7.27 1.02
N ALA A 27 5.37 6.88 1.19
CA ALA A 27 5.73 5.80 2.08
C ALA A 27 5.93 6.33 3.51
N VAL A 28 5.23 5.73 4.46
CA VAL A 28 5.33 6.05 5.88
C VAL A 28 5.92 4.87 6.62
N HIS A 29 7.03 5.13 7.32
CA HIS A 29 7.66 4.17 8.21
C HIS A 29 7.26 4.49 9.64
N LYS A 30 6.70 3.51 10.36
CA LYS A 30 6.39 3.72 11.78
C LYS A 30 7.70 3.66 12.59
N PRO A 31 8.00 4.67 13.43
CA PRO A 31 9.21 4.68 14.24
C PRO A 31 9.33 3.42 15.11
N HIS A 32 10.55 2.89 15.23
CA HIS A 32 10.88 1.71 16.07
C HIS A 32 10.17 0.39 15.69
N THR A 33 9.66 0.27 14.47
CA THR A 33 9.04 -0.96 13.95
C THR A 33 9.47 -1.19 12.51
N ASP A 34 9.39 -2.41 11.99
CA ASP A 34 9.60 -2.72 10.56
C ASP A 34 8.33 -2.51 9.70
N ASP A 35 7.36 -1.76 10.22
CA ASP A 35 6.09 -1.50 9.55
C ASP A 35 6.24 -0.38 8.52
N TRP A 36 5.96 -0.73 7.26
CA TRP A 36 5.90 0.22 6.15
C TRP A 36 4.48 0.31 5.60
N THR A 37 4.05 1.54 5.34
CA THR A 37 2.69 1.85 4.87
C THR A 37 2.77 2.71 3.61
N LEU A 38 2.02 2.35 2.58
CA LEU A 38 1.77 3.26 1.46
C LEU A 38 0.52 4.09 1.79
N GLN A 39 0.72 5.40 1.94
CA GLN A 39 -0.34 6.38 2.11
C GLN A 39 -0.72 6.95 0.75
N ILE A 40 -2.01 7.04 0.49
CA ILE A 40 -2.59 7.67 -0.69
C ILE A 40 -3.57 8.74 -0.22
N LYS A 41 -3.21 10.01 -0.43
CA LYS A 41 -4.06 11.16 -0.09
C LYS A 41 -5.15 11.35 -1.13
N TYR A 42 -6.37 11.68 -0.71
CA TYR A 42 -7.51 11.93 -1.60
C TYR A 42 -7.69 10.83 -2.67
N PRO A 43 -7.84 9.56 -2.26
CA PRO A 43 -7.94 8.44 -3.19
C PRO A 43 -9.12 8.62 -4.14
N GLN A 44 -8.91 8.25 -5.40
CA GLN A 44 -9.89 8.33 -6.48
C GLN A 44 -10.24 6.91 -6.93
N GLU A 45 -11.42 6.72 -7.55
CA GLU A 45 -11.83 5.40 -8.05
C GLU A 45 -10.77 4.79 -8.99
N ARG A 46 -10.11 5.65 -9.80
CA ARG A 46 -9.00 5.28 -10.69
C ARG A 46 -7.76 4.73 -9.98
N ASP A 47 -7.58 4.97 -8.69
CA ASP A 47 -6.43 4.45 -7.94
C ASP A 47 -6.62 2.97 -7.58
N SER A 48 -7.83 2.42 -7.75
CA SER A 48 -8.09 1.00 -7.58
C SER A 48 -7.22 0.16 -8.52
N GLY A 49 -6.75 -0.99 -8.01
CA GLY A 49 -5.91 -1.91 -8.77
C GLY A 49 -4.90 -2.64 -7.89
N VAL A 50 -3.96 -3.33 -8.54
CA VAL A 50 -2.92 -4.10 -7.87
C VAL A 50 -1.71 -3.22 -7.58
N TYR A 51 -1.25 -3.29 -6.34
CA TYR A 51 0.00 -2.72 -5.84
C TYR A 51 0.87 -3.86 -5.32
N GLU A 52 2.18 -3.70 -5.38
CA GLU A 52 3.14 -4.67 -4.86
C GLU A 52 4.07 -3.98 -3.87
N CYS A 53 4.22 -4.60 -2.71
CA CYS A 53 5.25 -4.28 -1.73
C CYS A 53 6.41 -5.25 -1.95
N GLN A 54 7.58 -4.74 -2.35
CA GLN A 54 8.77 -5.53 -2.57
C GLN A 54 9.75 -5.40 -1.41
N ILE A 55 10.26 -6.55 -0.97
CA ILE A 55 11.27 -6.69 0.07
C ILE A 55 12.57 -7.07 -0.63
N SER A 56 13.61 -6.26 -0.40
CA SER A 56 14.95 -6.40 -0.98
C SER A 56 15.77 -7.50 -0.30
N THR A 57 15.19 -8.69 -0.16
CA THR A 57 15.86 -9.94 0.24
C THR A 57 16.55 -10.59 -0.96
N THR A 58 17.36 -11.62 -0.72
CA THR A 58 17.94 -12.45 -1.78
C THR A 58 17.45 -13.89 -1.62
N PRO A 59 16.56 -14.41 -2.47
CA PRO A 59 15.90 -13.73 -3.61
C PRO A 59 14.87 -12.65 -3.17
N PRO A 60 14.54 -11.68 -4.05
CA PRO A 60 13.57 -10.63 -3.72
C PRO A 60 12.18 -11.22 -3.54
N ILE A 61 11.46 -10.73 -2.53
CA ILE A 61 10.11 -11.19 -2.19
C ILE A 61 9.12 -10.06 -2.48
N GLY A 62 8.11 -10.34 -3.31
CA GLY A 62 7.03 -9.42 -3.67
C GLY A 62 5.69 -9.84 -3.06
N HIS A 63 4.95 -8.88 -2.49
CA HIS A 63 3.62 -9.10 -1.92
C HIS A 63 2.58 -8.23 -2.62
N PHE A 64 1.55 -8.86 -3.18
CA PHE A 64 0.52 -8.19 -3.96
C PHE A 64 -0.68 -7.76 -3.10
N VAL A 65 -1.24 -6.61 -3.44
CA VAL A 65 -2.31 -5.93 -2.70
C VAL A 65 -3.32 -5.42 -3.69
N HIS A 66 -4.59 -5.80 -3.54
CA HIS A 66 -5.65 -5.24 -4.35
C HIS A 66 -6.34 -4.09 -3.62
N LEU A 67 -6.13 -2.86 -4.09
CA LEU A 67 -6.82 -1.68 -3.61
C LEU A 67 -8.15 -1.52 -4.35
N ILE A 68 -9.27 -1.43 -3.64
CA ILE A 68 -10.56 -1.04 -4.20
C ILE A 68 -11.02 0.24 -3.54
N VAL A 69 -11.11 1.32 -4.31
CA VAL A 69 -11.66 2.61 -3.87
C VAL A 69 -13.12 2.67 -4.28
N VAL A 70 -14.05 2.60 -3.31
CA VAL A 70 -15.48 2.80 -3.59
C VAL A 70 -15.94 4.19 -3.14
N ARG A 71 -16.56 4.94 -4.05
CA ARG A 71 -17.19 6.21 -3.75
C ARG A 71 -18.52 5.97 -3.04
N LYS A 72 -18.67 6.40 -1.78
CA LYS A 72 -20.01 6.51 -1.17
C LYS A 72 -20.58 7.89 -1.44
N PHE A 73 -21.91 7.94 -1.64
CA PHE A 73 -22.71 9.15 -1.88
C PHE A 73 -22.64 10.23 -0.78
N ASN A 74 -21.90 10.03 0.33
CA ASN A 74 -21.78 10.96 1.45
C ASN A 74 -20.31 11.19 1.89
N PHE A 75 -19.43 11.57 0.96
CA PHE A 75 -18.07 12.07 1.22
C PHE A 75 -17.07 11.12 1.94
N ILE A 76 -17.36 9.82 2.05
CA ILE A 76 -16.42 8.83 2.62
C ILE A 76 -16.09 7.78 1.56
N TYR A 77 -14.86 7.79 1.04
CA TYR A 77 -14.36 6.74 0.14
C TYR A 77 -14.13 5.44 0.92
N LYS A 78 -15.09 4.53 1.00
CA LYS A 78 -14.82 3.23 1.65
C LYS A 78 -13.79 2.49 0.79
N ILE A 79 -12.72 2.00 1.39
CA ILE A 79 -11.71 1.21 0.69
C ILE A 79 -11.81 -0.24 1.15
N SER A 80 -11.90 -1.17 0.20
CA SER A 80 -11.93 -2.61 0.44
C SER A 80 -10.64 -3.21 -0.10
N ILE A 81 -9.79 -3.75 0.78
CA ILE A 81 -8.60 -4.49 0.34
C ILE A 81 -8.99 -5.96 0.24
N THR A 82 -8.86 -6.55 -0.94
CA THR A 82 -9.03 -8.00 -1.14
C THR A 82 -7.65 -8.64 -1.17
N LEU A 83 -7.38 -9.51 -0.20
CA LEU A 83 -6.09 -10.19 -0.08
C LEU A 83 -6.09 -11.48 -0.91
N VAL A 84 -5.12 -11.62 -1.81
CA VAL A 84 -4.75 -12.93 -2.38
C VAL A 84 -3.60 -13.43 -1.51
N ILE A 85 -3.94 -14.28 -0.54
CA ILE A 85 -2.96 -14.91 0.36
C ILE A 85 -2.34 -16.06 -0.43
N GLN A 86 -1.07 -15.93 -0.82
CA GLN A 86 -0.26 -17.06 -1.26
C GLN A 86 0.75 -17.38 -0.16
N GLU A 87 0.33 -18.25 0.76
CA GLU A 87 1.17 -19.11 1.61
C GLU A 87 2.22 -18.46 2.53
N ILE A 88 1.89 -17.59 3.50
CA ILE A 88 2.62 -17.53 4.81
C ILE A 88 1.66 -17.11 5.95
N ARG A 89 1.66 -17.90 7.03
CA ARG A 89 0.89 -17.68 8.25
C ARG A 89 1.39 -16.43 9.00
N HIS A 90 0.47 -15.57 9.43
CA HIS A 90 0.64 -14.43 10.36
C HIS A 90 0.93 -13.01 9.81
N MET A 91 0.61 -12.69 8.55
CA MET A 91 0.62 -11.28 8.10
C MET A 91 -0.77 -10.65 8.21
N LEU A 92 -0.91 -9.61 9.05
CA LEU A 92 -2.15 -8.84 9.21
C LEU A 92 -2.00 -7.49 8.52
N ILE A 93 -2.66 -7.30 7.37
CA ILE A 93 -2.74 -6.02 6.67
C ILE A 93 -3.97 -5.27 7.20
N HIS A 94 -3.76 -4.14 7.84
CA HIS A 94 -4.83 -3.28 8.34
C HIS A 94 -4.99 -2.06 7.42
N SER A 95 -6.16 -1.90 6.80
CA SER A 95 -6.55 -0.62 6.20
C SER A 95 -7.10 0.31 7.28
N TYR A 96 -6.56 1.51 7.41
CA TYR A 96 -7.11 2.54 8.29
C TYR A 96 -7.52 3.76 7.47
N MET A 97 -8.67 4.33 7.81
CA MET A 97 -9.24 5.51 7.17
C MET A 97 -9.40 6.62 8.21
N ASN A 98 -8.69 7.72 7.99
CA ASN A 98 -8.96 9.00 8.66
C ASN A 98 -9.58 9.96 7.65
N GLN A 99 -10.28 11.00 8.13
CA GLN A 99 -10.91 12.03 7.30
C GLN A 99 -9.92 12.58 6.23
N GLY A 100 -10.06 12.12 4.98
CA GLY A 100 -9.27 12.58 3.82
C GLY A 100 -8.19 11.63 3.29
N ASP A 101 -7.76 10.61 4.05
CA ASP A 101 -6.61 9.77 3.70
C ASP A 101 -6.94 8.27 3.73
N SER A 102 -6.29 7.52 2.82
CA SER A 102 -6.23 6.06 2.87
C SER A 102 -4.82 5.57 3.16
N LEU A 103 -4.72 4.63 4.10
CA LEU A 103 -3.46 3.97 4.46
C LEU A 103 -3.53 2.48 4.12
N ILE A 104 -2.59 2.02 3.29
CA ILE A 104 -2.33 0.61 3.05
C ILE A 104 -1.16 0.19 3.93
N ARG A 105 -1.43 -0.42 5.09
CA ARG A 105 -0.40 -0.79 6.07
C ARG A 105 0.00 -2.26 5.96
N PHE A 106 1.29 -2.49 5.81
CA PHE A 106 1.90 -3.81 5.98
C PHE A 106 2.50 -3.88 7.38
N LEU A 107 1.99 -4.81 8.19
CA LEU A 107 2.65 -5.17 9.45
C LEU A 107 3.83 -6.07 9.11
N GLY A 108 5.00 -5.69 9.63
CA GLY A 108 6.31 -6.18 9.22
C GLY A 108 6.40 -7.71 9.12
N VAL A 109 7.11 -8.13 8.07
CA VAL A 109 7.69 -9.47 8.00
C VAL A 109 8.89 -9.47 8.94
N PRO A 110 8.95 -10.30 9.98
CA PRO A 110 10.21 -10.52 10.68
C PRO A 110 11.18 -11.16 9.68
N ILE A 111 12.33 -10.52 9.46
CA ILE A 111 13.45 -11.05 8.68
C ILE A 111 14.05 -12.23 9.43
#